data_AF-A0A967AHP9-F1
#
_entry.id   AF-A0A967AHP9-F1
#
_cell.length_a   1.000
_cell.length_b   1.000
_cell.length_c   1.000
_cell.angle_alpha   90.00
_cell.angle_beta   90.00
_cell.angle_gamma   90.00
#
_symmetry.space_group_name_H-M   'P 1'
#
loop_
_entity.id
_entity.type
_entity.pdbx_description
1 polymer ?
#
loop_
_entity_poly.entity_id
_entity_poly.type
_entity_poly.pdbx_seq_one_letter_code
_entity_poly.pdbx_strand_id
1 'polypeptide(L)'
;MRKEIEPVTAADFMQFLLQWQHLSPGSRQHGEAGLLRVIQQLAGFEVAASSWESQLLRLRMAKYEPELLDRLCLSGSVSWGRLSPHPMFSQGGELNRRRIVATSLAPLTVFPREDSEWLMNLFHGEVAIRAADSYAQLSAVAQDVRRLLDERGASFFADLAKGTNHLPAEVEGALWELVAVGIVTADGFDNLRALMDPHRRRAEGRERARRPRYSAGRWSLLRQSLGTSGGRSQSEGVRSSLTENVARQLLRRYGVVFRDLLQRESLVQSWRDLLVVYRKLELQGEVRGGRFVTGFTGEQFALPEAVDALRVLRKSGSPTAGAEVKLSACDPLNLAGIVLPGPRVPAVPTNFLVLKDGSVVRSVIGRQAEGAVISQERIGGQAVQRLH
;
A
#
# COMPACT_ATOMS: atom_id res chain seq x y z
N MET A 1 36.07 -8.63 -1.42
CA MET A 1 34.85 -7.79 -1.33
C MET A 1 33.59 -8.50 -0.78
N ARG A 2 33.39 -9.82 -0.94
CA ARG A 2 32.25 -10.58 -0.35
C ARG A 2 32.30 -10.83 1.18
N LYS A 3 33.28 -10.28 1.91
CA LYS A 3 33.59 -10.59 3.32
C LYS A 3 33.35 -9.43 4.32
N GLU A 4 32.80 -8.29 3.87
CA GLU A 4 32.79 -7.05 4.68
C GLU A 4 31.45 -6.72 5.36
N ILE A 5 30.49 -7.63 5.36
CA ILE A 5 29.19 -7.39 5.98
C ILE A 5 28.82 -8.60 6.83
N GLU A 6 28.98 -8.44 8.13
CA GLU A 6 28.43 -9.38 9.10
C GLU A 6 26.90 -9.15 9.17
N PRO A 7 26.12 -10.22 9.00
CA PRO A 7 24.66 -10.12 8.90
C PRO A 7 24.03 -9.69 10.24
N VAL A 8 22.94 -8.93 10.17
CA VAL A 8 22.18 -8.47 11.33
C VAL A 8 21.06 -9.46 11.71
N THR A 9 20.51 -9.33 12.91
CA THR A 9 19.34 -10.12 13.32
C THR A 9 18.06 -9.62 12.66
N ALA A 10 16.99 -10.42 12.69
CA ALA A 10 15.67 -9.99 12.22
C ALA A 10 15.14 -8.77 12.99
N ALA A 11 15.44 -8.67 14.29
CA ALA A 11 15.06 -7.54 15.12
C ALA A 11 15.83 -6.26 14.73
N ASP A 12 17.14 -6.36 14.53
CA ASP A 12 17.95 -5.23 14.05
C ASP A 12 17.51 -4.76 12.67
N PHE A 13 17.19 -5.71 11.77
CA PHE A 13 16.65 -5.39 10.46
C PHE A 13 15.31 -4.66 10.57
N MET A 14 14.44 -5.04 11.51
CA MET A 14 13.20 -4.32 11.76
C MET A 14 13.43 -2.90 12.29
N GLN A 15 14.41 -2.71 13.19
CA GLN A 15 14.80 -1.37 13.66
C GLN A 15 15.31 -0.49 12.50
N PHE A 16 16.11 -1.06 11.61
CA PHE A 16 16.52 -0.42 10.37
C PHE A 16 15.32 -0.03 9.51
N LEU A 17 14.36 -0.93 9.29
CA LEU A 17 13.17 -0.64 8.49
C LEU A 17 12.29 0.47 9.08
N LEU A 18 12.16 0.54 10.41
CA LEU A 18 11.45 1.63 11.09
C LEU A 18 12.10 2.99 10.82
N GLN A 19 13.43 3.05 10.77
CA GLN A 19 14.15 4.26 10.42
C GLN A 19 14.05 4.55 8.91
N TRP A 20 14.28 3.53 8.07
CA TRP A 20 14.29 3.59 6.60
C TRP A 20 12.97 4.04 6.01
N GLN A 21 11.84 3.63 6.61
CA GLN A 21 10.50 4.04 6.21
C GLN A 21 9.92 5.15 7.09
N HIS A 22 10.77 5.94 7.76
CA HIS A 22 10.37 7.18 8.43
C HIS A 22 9.40 7.04 9.61
N LEU A 23 9.29 5.86 10.23
CA LEU A 23 8.41 5.63 11.39
C LEU A 23 9.05 6.01 12.73
N SER A 24 10.38 6.03 12.78
CA SER A 24 11.15 6.53 13.94
C SER A 24 11.05 8.07 14.03
N PRO A 25 10.87 8.67 15.23
CA PRO A 25 10.68 10.12 15.37
C PRO A 25 11.73 11.00 14.66
N GLY A 26 13.01 10.60 14.70
CA GLY A 26 14.10 11.34 14.07
C GLY A 26 14.20 11.20 12.54
N SER A 27 13.48 10.26 11.93
CA SER A 27 13.49 10.04 10.47
C SER A 27 12.22 10.52 9.77
N ARG A 28 11.23 11.03 10.50
CA ARG A 28 9.96 11.53 9.94
C ARG A 28 10.17 12.67 8.95
N GLN A 29 9.40 12.64 7.88
CA GLN A 29 9.45 13.60 6.79
C GLN A 29 8.62 14.87 7.09
N HIS A 30 8.91 15.94 6.34
CA HIS A 30 8.29 17.26 6.52
C HIS A 30 7.88 17.86 5.17
N GLY A 31 6.76 18.59 5.19
CA GLY A 31 6.28 19.32 4.02
C GLY A 31 5.91 18.44 2.83
N GLU A 32 5.70 19.09 1.68
CA GLU A 32 5.19 18.47 0.47
C GLU A 32 6.22 17.53 -0.19
N ALA A 33 7.48 17.98 -0.29
CA ALA A 33 8.57 17.15 -0.81
C ALA A 33 8.84 15.91 0.06
N GLY A 34 8.72 16.04 1.38
CA GLY A 34 8.82 14.92 2.31
C GLY A 34 7.70 13.89 2.11
N LEU A 35 6.47 14.37 1.94
CA LEU A 35 5.32 13.51 1.66
C LEU A 35 5.47 12.78 0.32
N LEU A 36 5.92 13.46 -0.73
CA LEU A 36 6.17 12.83 -2.04
C LEU A 36 7.19 11.70 -1.92
N ARG A 37 8.27 11.88 -1.15
CA ARG A 37 9.26 10.81 -0.89
C ARG A 37 8.65 9.59 -0.20
N VAL A 38 7.78 9.81 0.79
CA VAL A 38 7.03 8.70 1.44
C VAL A 38 6.15 7.98 0.43
N ILE A 39 5.42 8.71 -0.42
CA ILE A 39 4.55 8.14 -1.45
C ILE A 39 5.38 7.35 -2.48
N GLN A 40 6.51 7.88 -2.95
CA GLN A 40 7.44 7.18 -3.84
C GLN A 40 7.95 5.87 -3.23
N GLN A 41 8.23 5.84 -1.92
CA GLN A 41 8.68 4.62 -1.24
C GLN A 41 7.57 3.57 -1.08
N LEU A 42 6.33 4.02 -0.89
CA LEU A 42 5.16 3.15 -0.70
C LEU A 42 4.40 2.83 -2.00
N ALA A 43 4.79 3.42 -3.13
CA ALA A 43 4.11 3.30 -4.41
C ALA A 43 3.83 1.84 -4.79
N GLY A 44 2.58 1.57 -5.18
CA GLY A 44 2.12 0.25 -5.58
C GLY A 44 1.73 -0.69 -4.42
N PHE A 45 1.96 -0.31 -3.17
CA PHE A 45 1.40 -1.06 -2.04
C PHE A 45 -0.10 -0.79 -1.91
N GLU A 46 -0.94 -1.81 -1.80
CA GLU A 46 -2.38 -1.61 -1.61
C GLU A 46 -2.79 -1.85 -0.15
N VAL A 47 -3.52 -0.89 0.43
CA VAL A 47 -4.10 -0.98 1.78
C VAL A 47 -5.53 -0.43 1.76
N ALA A 48 -6.30 -0.73 2.81
CA ALA A 48 -7.62 -0.15 2.99
C ALA A 48 -7.56 1.39 2.87
N ALA A 49 -8.47 1.96 2.07
CA ALA A 49 -8.58 3.40 1.81
C ALA A 49 -8.47 4.26 3.08
N SER A 50 -9.16 3.87 4.16
CA SER A 50 -9.15 4.59 5.44
C SER A 50 -7.78 4.65 6.14
N SER A 51 -6.86 3.76 5.78
CA SER A 51 -5.58 3.58 6.48
C SER A 51 -4.48 4.49 5.91
N TRP A 52 -4.60 4.95 4.66
CA TRP A 52 -3.56 5.74 4.00
C TRP A 52 -3.16 6.97 4.81
N GLU A 53 -4.09 7.88 5.06
CA GLU A 53 -3.76 9.11 5.81
C GLU A 53 -3.54 8.84 7.29
N SER A 54 -4.48 8.09 7.91
CA SER A 54 -4.56 7.97 9.36
C SER A 54 -3.48 7.06 9.95
N GLN A 55 -3.05 6.04 9.22
CA GLN A 55 -2.18 4.98 9.73
C GLN A 55 -0.85 4.84 8.99
N LEU A 56 -0.74 5.28 7.73
CA LEU A 56 0.52 5.20 6.97
C LEU A 56 1.23 6.56 6.91
N LEU A 57 0.59 7.56 6.31
CA LEU A 57 1.21 8.88 6.05
C LEU A 57 1.44 9.67 7.34
N ARG A 58 0.45 9.73 8.24
CA ARG A 58 0.57 10.46 9.51
C ARG A 58 1.69 9.93 10.41
N LEU A 59 2.01 8.63 10.36
CA LEU A 59 3.10 8.07 11.16
C LEU A 59 4.49 8.38 10.59
N ARG A 60 4.58 8.67 9.30
CA ARG A 60 5.83 8.93 8.56
C ARG A 60 6.16 10.42 8.42
N MET A 61 5.26 11.28 8.86
CA MET A 61 5.36 12.73 8.76
C MET A 61 5.36 13.34 10.15
N ALA A 62 6.22 14.33 10.40
CA ALA A 62 6.29 14.99 11.70
C ALA A 62 5.05 15.85 11.99
N LYS A 63 4.53 16.52 10.95
CA LYS A 63 3.30 17.31 10.96
C LYS A 63 2.54 17.04 9.66
N TYR A 64 1.66 16.04 9.68
CA TYR A 64 0.82 15.70 8.53
C TYR A 64 -0.44 16.55 8.51
N GLU A 65 -0.64 17.28 7.41
CA GLU A 65 -1.86 18.00 7.09
C GLU A 65 -2.47 17.40 5.81
N PRO A 66 -3.78 17.08 5.79
CA PRO A 66 -4.47 16.54 4.62
C PRO A 66 -4.26 17.35 3.33
N GLU A 67 -4.12 18.67 3.46
CA GLU A 67 -3.91 19.64 2.38
C GLU A 67 -2.58 19.42 1.64
N LEU A 68 -1.59 18.78 2.25
CA LEU A 68 -0.34 18.41 1.57
C LEU A 68 -0.61 17.37 0.48
N LEU A 69 -1.43 16.36 0.78
CA LEU A 69 -1.78 15.32 -0.19
C LEU A 69 -2.68 15.88 -1.29
N ASP A 70 -3.62 16.75 -0.93
CA ASP A 70 -4.50 17.38 -1.91
C ASP A 70 -3.72 18.25 -2.90
N ARG A 71 -2.73 19.02 -2.43
CA ARG A 71 -1.85 19.80 -3.32
C ARG A 71 -1.07 18.92 -4.29
N LEU A 72 -0.50 17.81 -3.81
CA LEU A 72 0.23 16.86 -4.66
C LEU A 72 -0.67 16.17 -5.70
N CYS A 73 -1.92 15.91 -5.36
CA CYS A 73 -2.88 15.36 -6.31
C CYS A 73 -3.31 16.42 -7.34
N LEU A 74 -3.65 17.63 -6.89
CA LEU A 74 -4.10 18.72 -7.76
C LEU A 74 -2.99 19.25 -8.68
N SER A 75 -1.72 19.22 -8.25
CA SER A 75 -0.57 19.52 -9.10
C SER A 75 -0.31 18.45 -10.17
N GLY A 76 -0.94 17.28 -10.03
CA GLY A 76 -0.70 16.12 -10.87
C GLY A 76 0.57 15.35 -10.53
N SER A 77 1.25 15.64 -9.42
CA SER A 77 2.43 14.89 -8.99
C SER A 77 2.09 13.49 -8.45
N VAL A 78 0.92 13.35 -7.84
CA VAL A 78 0.45 12.10 -7.22
C VAL A 78 -0.92 11.71 -7.78
N SER A 79 -1.12 10.42 -7.96
CA SER A 79 -2.42 9.82 -8.27
C SER A 79 -2.74 8.73 -7.24
N TRP A 80 -4.00 8.30 -7.22
CA TRP A 80 -4.46 7.24 -6.34
C TRP A 80 -5.49 6.38 -7.06
N GLY A 81 -5.66 5.15 -6.58
CA GLY A 81 -6.61 4.21 -7.17
C GLY A 81 -6.29 2.78 -6.79
N ARG A 82 -7.08 1.85 -7.32
CA ARG A 82 -6.84 0.41 -7.16
C ARG A 82 -6.06 -0.13 -8.36
N LEU A 83 -4.99 -0.87 -8.10
CA LEU A 83 -4.19 -1.55 -9.10
C LEU A 83 -4.65 -2.99 -9.31
N SER A 84 -4.88 -3.74 -8.23
CA SER A 84 -5.25 -5.16 -8.36
C SER A 84 -6.67 -5.34 -8.91
N PRO A 85 -6.92 -6.41 -9.68
CA PRO A 85 -8.29 -6.74 -10.06
C PRO A 85 -9.16 -6.98 -8.82
N HIS A 86 -10.42 -6.55 -8.87
CA HIS A 86 -11.36 -6.83 -7.79
C HIS A 86 -11.63 -8.35 -7.70
N PRO A 87 -11.60 -8.97 -6.50
CA PRO A 87 -11.74 -10.43 -6.35
C PRO A 87 -13.01 -11.02 -6.97
N MET A 88 -14.08 -10.22 -7.05
CA MET A 88 -15.33 -10.61 -7.73
C MET A 88 -15.10 -11.01 -9.18
N PHE A 89 -14.19 -10.33 -9.89
CA PHE A 89 -13.88 -10.64 -11.28
C PHE A 89 -12.95 -11.86 -11.43
N SER A 90 -12.42 -12.38 -10.32
CA SER A 90 -11.58 -13.59 -10.29
C SER A 90 -12.38 -14.87 -10.03
N GLN A 91 -13.58 -14.79 -9.46
CA GLN A 91 -14.44 -15.94 -9.20
C GLN A 91 -15.39 -16.15 -10.38
N GLY A 92 -14.98 -16.97 -11.35
CA GLY A 92 -15.79 -17.38 -12.51
C GLY A 92 -16.93 -18.35 -12.16
N GLY A 93 -17.70 -18.07 -11.11
CA GLY A 93 -18.80 -18.91 -10.64
C GLY A 93 -20.13 -18.18 -10.64
N GLU A 94 -21.13 -18.78 -11.30
CA GLU A 94 -22.54 -18.34 -11.37
C GLU A 94 -23.26 -18.28 -10.02
N LEU A 95 -22.57 -18.53 -8.91
CA LEU A 95 -23.15 -18.67 -7.58
C LEU A 95 -22.87 -17.41 -6.75
N ASN A 96 -23.89 -16.55 -6.74
CA ASN A 96 -24.01 -15.25 -6.07
C ASN A 96 -23.32 -14.06 -6.76
N ARG A 97 -24.12 -13.31 -7.54
CA ARG A 97 -23.93 -11.87 -7.82
C ARG A 97 -23.89 -11.08 -6.50
N ARG A 98 -22.80 -11.20 -5.73
CA ARG A 98 -22.60 -10.35 -4.56
C ARG A 98 -22.42 -8.93 -5.09
N ARG A 99 -23.28 -8.01 -4.65
CA ARG A 99 -23.14 -6.59 -5.00
C ARG A 99 -21.78 -6.08 -4.55
N ILE A 100 -21.12 -5.25 -5.35
CA ILE A 100 -19.91 -4.55 -4.92
C ILE A 100 -20.31 -3.61 -3.79
N VAL A 101 -19.93 -3.96 -2.56
CA VAL A 101 -20.13 -3.08 -1.41
C VAL A 101 -18.91 -2.20 -1.31
N ALA A 102 -19.06 -0.98 -1.78
CA ALA A 102 -17.99 0.00 -1.69
C ALA A 102 -17.85 0.44 -0.22
N THR A 103 -16.70 0.15 0.38
CA THR A 103 -16.39 0.41 1.79
C THR A 103 -15.03 1.10 1.90
N SER A 104 -14.76 1.74 3.03
CA SER A 104 -13.45 2.32 3.34
C SER A 104 -12.34 1.27 3.47
N LEU A 105 -12.69 -0.03 3.43
CA LEU A 105 -11.77 -1.16 3.40
C LEU A 105 -11.32 -1.54 2.00
N ALA A 106 -11.85 -0.89 0.95
CA ALA A 106 -11.39 -1.11 -0.42
C ALA A 106 -9.86 -0.91 -0.51
N PRO A 107 -9.11 -1.89 -1.03
CA PRO A 107 -7.67 -1.77 -1.17
C PRO A 107 -7.36 -0.77 -2.27
N LEU A 108 -6.67 0.30 -1.90
CA LEU A 108 -6.22 1.37 -2.78
C LEU A 108 -4.73 1.60 -2.56
N THR A 109 -4.11 2.25 -3.53
CA THR A 109 -2.75 2.76 -3.43
C THR A 109 -2.70 4.23 -3.77
N VAL A 110 -1.68 4.91 -3.24
CA VAL A 110 -1.29 6.28 -3.59
C VAL A 110 0.11 6.21 -4.16
N PHE A 111 0.34 6.80 -5.33
CA PHE A 111 1.57 6.64 -6.09
C PHE A 111 1.92 7.90 -6.90
N PRO A 112 3.20 8.11 -7.24
CA PRO A 112 3.61 9.19 -8.15
C PRO A 112 2.92 9.02 -9.50
N ARG A 113 2.39 10.10 -10.09
CA ARG A 113 1.68 10.00 -11.36
C ARG A 113 2.56 9.51 -12.50
N GLU A 114 3.85 9.83 -12.46
CA GLU A 114 4.87 9.32 -13.40
C GLU A 114 4.98 7.78 -13.39
N ASP A 115 4.67 7.14 -12.26
CA ASP A 115 4.71 5.68 -12.12
C ASP A 115 3.41 4.99 -12.60
N SER A 116 2.40 5.77 -12.98
CA SER A 116 1.06 5.27 -13.29
C SER A 116 1.05 4.23 -14.41
N GLU A 117 1.82 4.45 -15.49
CA GLU A 117 1.82 3.57 -16.65
C GLU A 117 2.28 2.15 -16.29
N TRP A 118 3.46 2.01 -15.67
CA TRP A 118 4.00 0.70 -15.35
C TRP A 118 3.19 0.01 -14.23
N LEU A 119 2.73 0.75 -13.22
CA LEU A 119 1.88 0.22 -12.14
C LEU A 119 0.55 -0.33 -12.68
N MET A 120 -0.08 0.37 -13.61
CA MET A 120 -1.32 -0.11 -14.24
C MET A 120 -1.06 -1.32 -15.13
N ASN A 121 0.07 -1.35 -15.84
CA ASN A 121 0.44 -2.43 -16.75
C ASN A 121 0.76 -3.75 -16.03
N LEU A 122 1.17 -3.72 -14.76
CA LEU A 122 1.40 -4.92 -13.95
C LEU A 122 0.18 -5.85 -13.90
N PHE A 123 -1.02 -5.27 -13.77
CA PHE A 123 -2.26 -6.01 -13.66
C PHE A 123 -3.09 -5.99 -14.95
N HIS A 124 -2.58 -5.38 -16.02
CA HIS A 124 -3.34 -5.20 -17.26
C HIS A 124 -3.76 -6.53 -17.88
N GLY A 125 -2.88 -7.53 -17.92
CA GLY A 125 -3.22 -8.85 -18.46
C GLY A 125 -4.36 -9.53 -17.70
N GLU A 126 -4.33 -9.49 -16.37
CA GLU A 126 -5.38 -10.06 -15.53
C GLU A 126 -6.70 -9.30 -15.65
N VAL A 127 -6.65 -7.97 -15.70
CA VAL A 127 -7.84 -7.12 -15.84
C VAL A 127 -8.45 -7.29 -17.23
N ALA A 128 -7.66 -7.29 -18.29
CA ALA A 128 -8.13 -7.39 -19.68
C ALA A 128 -8.76 -8.75 -19.99
N ILE A 129 -8.20 -9.86 -19.50
CA ILE A 129 -8.80 -11.20 -19.64
C ILE A 129 -10.20 -11.25 -19.00
N ARG A 130 -10.42 -10.48 -17.94
CA ARG A 130 -11.66 -10.51 -17.14
C ARG A 130 -12.66 -9.42 -17.57
N ALA A 131 -12.24 -8.38 -18.31
CA ALA A 131 -13.01 -7.15 -18.52
C ALA A 131 -14.25 -7.27 -19.42
N ALA A 132 -14.29 -8.20 -20.38
CA ALA A 132 -15.37 -8.26 -21.37
C ALA A 132 -16.76 -8.46 -20.74
N ASP A 133 -16.85 -9.23 -19.64
CA ASP A 133 -18.10 -9.48 -18.90
C ASP A 133 -18.17 -8.77 -17.53
N SER A 134 -17.09 -8.11 -17.10
CA SER A 134 -16.98 -7.57 -15.73
C SER A 134 -17.75 -6.27 -15.52
N TYR A 135 -17.85 -5.40 -16.53
CA TYR A 135 -18.57 -4.13 -16.38
C TYR A 135 -20.09 -4.31 -16.30
N ALA A 136 -20.62 -5.40 -16.88
CA ALA A 136 -22.04 -5.73 -16.80
C ALA A 136 -22.50 -6.06 -15.37
N GLN A 137 -21.56 -6.38 -14.47
CA GLN A 137 -21.83 -6.69 -13.06
C GLN A 137 -21.94 -5.43 -12.18
N LEU A 138 -21.56 -4.26 -12.71
CA LEU A 138 -21.69 -2.98 -12.02
C LEU A 138 -23.15 -2.51 -11.99
N SER A 139 -23.49 -1.64 -11.04
CA SER A 139 -24.80 -0.97 -11.06
C SER A 139 -25.02 -0.16 -12.35
N ALA A 140 -26.28 0.00 -12.76
CA ALA A 140 -26.62 0.78 -13.96
C ALA A 140 -26.09 2.22 -13.88
N VAL A 141 -26.17 2.85 -12.71
CA VAL A 141 -25.62 4.19 -12.45
C VAL A 141 -24.11 4.21 -12.64
N ALA A 142 -23.38 3.21 -12.14
CA ALA A 142 -21.93 3.10 -12.36
C ALA A 142 -21.56 2.89 -13.83
N GLN A 143 -22.36 2.13 -14.58
CA GLN A 143 -22.17 1.95 -16.01
C GLN A 143 -22.39 3.27 -16.77
N ASP A 144 -23.42 4.05 -16.43
CA ASP A 144 -23.70 5.35 -17.04
C ASP A 144 -22.61 6.38 -16.73
N VAL A 145 -22.16 6.46 -15.47
CA VAL A 145 -21.05 7.34 -15.07
C VAL A 145 -19.77 6.97 -15.81
N ARG A 146 -19.44 5.67 -15.89
CA ARG A 146 -18.28 5.19 -16.66
C ARG A 146 -18.39 5.56 -18.14
N ARG A 147 -19.55 5.34 -18.76
CA ARG A 147 -19.80 5.67 -20.17
C ARG A 147 -19.61 7.16 -20.43
N LEU A 148 -20.17 8.01 -19.57
CA LEU A 148 -20.01 9.45 -19.67
C LEU A 148 -18.54 9.91 -19.56
N LEU A 149 -17.77 9.29 -18.65
CA LEU A 149 -16.33 9.55 -18.51
C LEU A 149 -15.51 9.06 -19.70
N ASP A 150 -15.93 7.96 -20.34
CA ASP A 150 -15.32 7.43 -21.56
C ASP A 150 -15.57 8.37 -22.76
N GLU A 151 -16.79 8.89 -22.89
CA GLU A 151 -17.20 9.78 -23.99
C GLU A 151 -16.69 11.22 -23.84
N ARG A 152 -16.75 11.80 -22.63
CA ARG A 152 -16.43 13.21 -22.37
C ARG A 152 -15.06 13.43 -21.73
N GLY A 153 -14.42 12.36 -21.28
CA GLY A 153 -13.19 12.46 -20.51
C GLY A 153 -13.41 12.98 -19.08
N ALA A 154 -12.33 13.51 -18.50
CA ALA A 154 -12.31 13.93 -17.10
C ALA A 154 -13.35 15.02 -16.81
N SER A 155 -14.28 14.75 -15.90
CA SER A 155 -15.47 15.58 -15.66
C SER A 155 -15.63 15.93 -14.18
N PHE A 156 -16.19 17.10 -13.87
CA PHE A 156 -16.52 17.44 -12.49
C PHE A 156 -17.74 16.65 -12.01
N PHE A 157 -17.87 16.47 -10.70
CA PHE A 157 -18.99 15.74 -10.10
C PHE A 157 -20.36 16.31 -10.53
N ALA A 158 -20.51 17.63 -10.57
CA ALA A 158 -21.75 18.28 -11.00
C ALA A 158 -22.11 17.98 -12.46
N ASP A 159 -21.11 17.88 -13.33
CA ASP A 159 -21.29 17.53 -14.74
C ASP A 159 -21.66 16.07 -14.91
N LEU A 160 -21.13 15.17 -14.06
CA LEU A 160 -21.52 13.77 -14.02
C LEU A 160 -22.98 13.60 -13.59
N ALA A 161 -23.40 14.28 -12.52
CA ALA A 161 -24.79 14.27 -12.06
C ALA A 161 -25.74 14.80 -13.13
N LYS A 162 -25.42 15.95 -13.73
CA LYS A 162 -26.23 16.54 -14.80
C LYS A 162 -26.23 15.68 -16.07
N GLY A 163 -25.08 15.15 -16.45
CA GLY A 163 -24.89 14.40 -17.70
C GLY A 163 -25.52 13.01 -17.69
N THR A 164 -25.59 12.38 -16.51
CA THR A 164 -26.25 11.07 -16.34
C THR A 164 -27.73 11.16 -15.96
N ASN A 165 -28.19 12.34 -15.52
CA ASN A 165 -29.55 12.56 -15.02
C ASN A 165 -29.91 11.71 -13.78
N HIS A 166 -28.90 11.30 -13.00
CA HIS A 166 -29.06 10.58 -11.73
C HIS A 166 -28.99 11.53 -10.54
N LEU A 167 -29.53 11.11 -9.39
CA LEU A 167 -29.41 11.89 -8.16
C LEU A 167 -27.94 11.97 -7.72
N PRO A 168 -27.48 13.08 -7.10
CA PRO A 168 -26.10 13.20 -6.61
C PRO A 168 -25.65 12.03 -5.73
N ALA A 169 -26.51 11.55 -4.82
CA ALA A 169 -26.20 10.41 -3.95
C ALA A 169 -26.01 9.10 -4.72
N GLU A 170 -26.71 8.91 -5.84
CA GLU A 170 -26.57 7.73 -6.70
C GLU A 170 -25.25 7.78 -7.48
N VAL A 171 -24.92 8.95 -8.04
CA VAL A 171 -23.63 9.18 -8.71
C VAL A 171 -22.46 8.99 -7.74
N GLU A 172 -22.62 9.45 -6.50
CA GLU A 172 -21.63 9.24 -5.46
C GLU A 172 -21.42 7.75 -5.13
N GLY A 173 -22.51 7.01 -4.94
CA GLY A 173 -22.46 5.56 -4.73
C GLY A 173 -21.82 4.82 -5.92
N ALA A 174 -22.14 5.25 -7.14
CA ALA A 174 -21.55 4.74 -8.37
C ALA A 174 -20.05 5.02 -8.47
N LEU A 175 -19.61 6.25 -8.15
CA LEU A 175 -18.18 6.58 -8.10
C LEU A 175 -17.45 5.74 -7.05
N TRP A 176 -18.06 5.51 -5.88
CA TRP A 176 -17.49 4.64 -4.85
C TRP A 176 -17.35 3.19 -5.30
N GLU A 177 -18.37 2.66 -5.99
CA GLU A 177 -18.34 1.35 -6.65
C GLU A 177 -17.20 1.27 -7.66
N LEU A 178 -17.10 2.25 -8.57
CA LEU A 178 -16.07 2.32 -9.61
C LEU A 178 -14.64 2.46 -9.03
N VAL A 179 -14.47 3.20 -7.93
CA VAL A 179 -13.20 3.28 -7.19
C VAL A 179 -12.84 1.92 -6.59
N ALA A 180 -13.80 1.26 -5.94
CA ALA A 180 -13.57 -0.02 -5.28
C ALA A 180 -13.11 -1.11 -6.26
N VAL A 181 -13.53 -1.04 -7.52
CA VAL A 181 -13.09 -1.94 -8.59
C VAL A 181 -11.91 -1.46 -9.42
N GLY A 182 -11.41 -0.24 -9.19
CA GLY A 182 -10.22 0.30 -9.87
C GLY A 182 -10.45 0.81 -11.28
N ILE A 183 -11.63 1.36 -11.56
CA ILE A 183 -11.97 1.94 -12.87
C ILE A 183 -11.74 3.45 -12.90
N VAL A 184 -12.05 4.16 -11.82
CA VAL A 184 -11.98 5.63 -11.76
C VAL A 184 -11.01 6.12 -10.69
N THR A 185 -10.53 7.34 -10.87
CA THR A 185 -9.76 8.14 -9.92
C THR A 185 -10.24 9.59 -9.96
N ALA A 186 -9.69 10.45 -9.10
CA ALA A 186 -9.96 11.89 -9.13
C ALA A 186 -8.69 12.72 -8.88
N ASP A 187 -8.70 13.95 -9.39
CA ASP A 187 -7.60 14.92 -9.25
C ASP A 187 -7.27 15.28 -7.78
N GLY A 188 -8.17 15.01 -6.82
CA GLY A 188 -7.97 15.34 -5.41
C GLY A 188 -8.32 14.16 -4.49
N PHE A 189 -7.51 13.94 -3.45
CA PHE A 189 -7.77 12.89 -2.46
C PHE A 189 -8.97 13.22 -1.55
N ASP A 190 -9.33 14.50 -1.41
CA ASP A 190 -10.55 14.92 -0.72
C ASP A 190 -11.82 14.27 -1.28
N ASN A 191 -11.87 13.97 -2.59
CA ASN A 191 -12.96 13.20 -3.19
C ASN A 191 -13.12 11.82 -2.53
N LEU A 192 -12.01 11.12 -2.29
CA LEU A 192 -12.01 9.83 -1.59
C LEU A 192 -12.44 10.00 -0.13
N ARG A 193 -11.99 11.07 0.55
CA ARG A 193 -12.40 11.37 1.93
C ARG A 193 -13.91 11.60 2.05
N ALA A 194 -14.49 12.34 1.10
CA ALA A 194 -15.92 12.58 1.05
C ALA A 194 -16.72 11.27 0.90
N LEU A 195 -16.23 10.34 0.06
CA LEU A 195 -16.85 9.03 -0.12
C LEU A 195 -16.77 8.15 1.14
N MET A 196 -15.66 8.21 1.89
CA MET A 196 -15.47 7.43 3.14
C MET A 196 -16.30 7.93 4.32
N ASP A 197 -16.54 9.24 4.42
CA ASP A 197 -17.25 9.86 5.55
C ASP A 197 -18.52 10.60 5.11
N PRO A 198 -19.69 9.94 5.15
CA PRO A 198 -20.97 10.58 4.89
C PRO A 198 -21.35 11.68 5.89
N HIS A 199 -20.77 11.73 7.08
CA HIS A 199 -21.07 12.78 8.07
C HIS A 199 -20.43 14.12 7.70
N ARG A 200 -19.28 14.14 7.02
CA ARG A 200 -18.75 15.37 6.39
C ARG A 200 -19.78 16.03 5.46
N ARG A 201 -20.72 15.26 4.91
CA ARG A 201 -21.76 15.72 3.97
C ARG A 201 -23.04 16.20 4.64
N ARG A 202 -23.42 15.65 5.80
CA ARG A 202 -24.65 16.05 6.51
C ARG A 202 -24.59 17.47 7.09
N ALA A 203 -23.39 18.06 7.13
CA ALA A 203 -23.20 19.46 7.52
C ALA A 203 -23.82 19.76 8.90
N GLU A 204 -23.71 18.81 9.83
CA GLU A 204 -24.01 18.98 11.25
C GLU A 204 -22.78 19.64 11.89
N GLY A 205 -22.85 20.94 12.18
CA GLY A 205 -21.80 21.69 12.89
C GLY A 205 -21.31 22.97 12.19
N ARG A 206 -20.31 23.61 12.81
CA ARG A 206 -19.78 24.97 12.48
C ARG A 206 -19.03 25.07 11.14
N GLU A 207 -18.77 23.97 10.42
CA GLU A 207 -17.97 23.97 9.18
C GLU A 207 -18.75 24.28 7.90
N ARG A 208 -20.08 24.43 7.97
CA ARG A 208 -21.00 24.71 6.83
C ARG A 208 -20.59 25.86 5.92
N ALA A 209 -19.92 26.89 6.44
CA ALA A 209 -19.66 28.13 5.71
C ALA A 209 -18.31 28.15 4.96
N ARG A 210 -17.44 27.14 5.12
CA ARG A 210 -16.05 27.21 4.64
C ARG A 210 -15.72 26.28 3.47
N ARG A 211 -16.57 25.31 3.10
CA ARG A 211 -16.25 24.32 2.06
C ARG A 211 -17.32 24.23 0.97
N PRO A 212 -16.94 24.13 -0.32
CA PRO A 212 -17.88 23.91 -1.42
C PRO A 212 -18.69 22.63 -1.22
N ARG A 213 -19.88 22.54 -1.85
CA ARG A 213 -20.77 21.36 -1.76
C ARG A 213 -20.14 20.08 -2.31
N TYR A 214 -19.15 20.20 -3.18
CA TYR A 214 -18.42 19.09 -3.78
C TYR A 214 -16.92 19.31 -3.58
N SER A 215 -16.19 18.23 -3.38
CA SER A 215 -14.73 18.26 -3.37
C SER A 215 -14.19 18.80 -4.70
N ALA A 216 -13.07 19.50 -4.64
CA ALA A 216 -12.42 20.05 -5.82
C ALA A 216 -11.82 18.92 -6.69
N GLY A 217 -11.69 19.20 -7.99
CA GLY A 217 -11.06 18.29 -8.96
C GLY A 217 -12.06 17.51 -9.83
N ARG A 218 -11.53 16.90 -10.89
CA ARG A 218 -12.32 16.10 -11.83
C ARG A 218 -12.16 14.62 -11.54
N TRP A 219 -13.20 13.87 -11.87
CA TRP A 219 -13.17 12.42 -11.94
C TRP A 219 -12.73 11.99 -13.32
N SER A 220 -11.92 10.93 -13.41
CA SER A 220 -11.43 10.39 -14.68
C SER A 220 -11.31 8.87 -14.62
N LEU A 221 -11.26 8.23 -15.79
CA LEU A 221 -10.93 6.82 -15.89
C LEU A 221 -9.46 6.61 -15.47
N LEU A 222 -9.24 5.74 -14.49
CA LEU A 222 -7.91 5.34 -14.03
C LEU A 222 -7.17 4.53 -15.09
N ARG A 223 -7.93 3.69 -15.81
CA ARG A 223 -7.48 2.95 -16.97
C ARG A 223 -8.26 3.49 -18.15
N GLN A 224 -7.63 4.35 -18.95
CA GLN A 224 -8.19 4.67 -20.25
C GLN A 224 -8.24 3.37 -21.06
N SER A 225 -9.31 3.18 -21.83
CA SER A 225 -9.35 2.12 -22.82
C SER A 225 -8.17 2.34 -23.75
N LEU A 226 -7.06 1.67 -23.46
CA LEU A 226 -5.96 1.54 -24.41
C LEU A 226 -6.63 0.96 -25.63
N GLY A 227 -6.72 1.77 -26.69
CA GLY A 227 -7.33 1.35 -27.94
C GLY A 227 -6.81 -0.04 -28.27
N THR A 228 -7.66 -0.85 -28.88
CA THR A 228 -7.40 -2.19 -29.42
C THR A 228 -6.35 -2.17 -30.55
N SER A 229 -5.32 -1.35 -30.41
CA SER A 229 -4.13 -1.22 -31.23
C SER A 229 -3.16 -2.34 -30.86
N GLY A 230 -3.40 -3.54 -31.41
CA GLY A 230 -2.42 -4.61 -31.61
C GLY A 230 -1.66 -5.07 -30.35
N GLY A 231 -2.06 -6.14 -29.70
CA GLY A 231 -1.97 -7.47 -30.29
C GLY A 231 -1.22 -8.38 -29.32
N ARG A 232 -1.50 -9.68 -29.42
CA ARG A 232 -0.97 -10.75 -28.57
C ARG A 232 0.56 -10.86 -28.68
N SER A 233 1.28 -10.05 -27.91
CA SER A 233 2.61 -10.33 -27.36
C SER A 233 2.95 -9.14 -26.47
N GLN A 234 2.81 -9.27 -25.15
CA GLN A 234 3.64 -8.45 -24.29
C GLN A 234 5.07 -8.84 -24.66
N SER A 235 5.75 -8.01 -25.47
CA SER A 235 7.12 -8.30 -25.87
C SER A 235 7.93 -8.59 -24.62
N GLU A 236 8.84 -9.57 -24.67
CA GLU A 236 9.68 -9.91 -23.52
C GLU A 236 10.38 -8.67 -22.93
N GLY A 237 10.69 -7.68 -23.79
CA GLY A 237 11.21 -6.37 -23.38
C GLY A 237 10.30 -5.59 -22.43
N VAL A 238 8.98 -5.52 -22.68
CA VAL A 238 8.04 -4.82 -21.78
C VAL A 238 7.94 -5.54 -20.44
N ARG A 239 7.82 -6.87 -20.43
CA ARG A 239 7.79 -7.65 -19.17
C ARG A 239 9.07 -7.52 -18.36
N SER A 240 10.21 -7.53 -19.04
CA SER A 240 11.52 -7.31 -18.43
C SER A 240 11.61 -5.92 -17.78
N SER A 241 11.18 -4.87 -18.48
CA SER A 241 11.12 -3.50 -17.94
C SER A 241 10.18 -3.39 -16.73
N LEU A 242 8.99 -4.00 -16.78
CA LEU A 242 8.06 -4.00 -15.64
C LEU A 242 8.67 -4.71 -14.42
N THR A 243 9.32 -5.86 -14.63
CA THR A 243 10.00 -6.61 -13.57
C THR A 243 11.13 -5.79 -12.97
N GLU A 244 11.89 -5.06 -13.79
CA GLU A 244 12.93 -4.15 -13.33
C GLU A 244 12.36 -3.00 -12.46
N ASN A 245 11.23 -2.40 -12.87
CA ASN A 245 10.54 -1.39 -12.07
C ASN A 245 10.07 -1.94 -10.71
N VAL A 246 9.50 -3.15 -10.67
CA VAL A 246 9.12 -3.81 -9.41
C VAL A 246 10.34 -4.06 -8.52
N ALA A 247 11.44 -4.58 -9.09
CA ALA A 247 12.68 -4.82 -8.36
C ALA A 247 13.22 -3.54 -7.71
N ARG A 248 13.27 -2.45 -8.49
CA ARG A 248 13.70 -1.13 -8.00
C ARG A 248 12.77 -0.57 -6.93
N GLN A 249 11.45 -0.74 -7.09
CA GLN A 249 10.46 -0.30 -6.10
C GLN A 249 10.62 -1.05 -4.77
N LEU A 250 10.87 -2.36 -4.80
CA LEU A 250 11.10 -3.17 -3.60
C LEU A 250 12.40 -2.78 -2.89
N LEU A 251 13.48 -2.54 -3.64
CA LEU A 251 14.75 -2.03 -3.10
C LEU A 251 14.56 -0.66 -2.43
N ARG A 252 13.85 0.26 -3.09
CA ARG A 252 13.52 1.58 -2.51
C ARG A 252 12.74 1.42 -1.19
N ARG A 253 11.77 0.50 -1.16
CA ARG A 253 10.89 0.30 0.00
C ARG A 253 11.59 -0.36 1.19
N TYR A 254 12.38 -1.40 0.96
CA TYR A 254 12.95 -2.20 2.05
C TYR A 254 14.45 -1.98 2.28
N GLY A 255 15.17 -1.39 1.32
CA GLY A 255 16.63 -1.27 1.34
C GLY A 255 17.34 -2.60 1.09
N VAL A 256 16.92 -3.66 1.77
CA VAL A 256 17.34 -5.06 1.59
C VAL A 256 16.14 -5.90 1.18
N VAL A 257 16.28 -6.69 0.11
CA VAL A 257 15.23 -7.55 -0.42
C VAL A 257 15.67 -9.01 -0.41
N PHE A 258 14.76 -9.87 0.06
CA PHE A 258 14.87 -11.33 0.03
C PHE A 258 13.48 -11.96 -0.07
N ARG A 259 13.44 -13.24 -0.45
CA ARG A 259 12.20 -13.94 -0.83
C ARG A 259 11.07 -13.82 0.19
N ASP A 260 11.36 -13.96 1.48
CA ASP A 260 10.33 -14.00 2.52
C ASP A 260 9.59 -12.66 2.68
N LEU A 261 10.24 -11.52 2.42
CA LEU A 261 9.59 -10.20 2.46
C LEU A 261 8.42 -10.07 1.47
N LEU A 262 8.50 -10.79 0.35
CA LEU A 262 7.53 -10.69 -0.74
C LEU A 262 6.15 -11.24 -0.36
N GLN A 263 6.06 -11.98 0.75
CA GLN A 263 4.79 -12.47 1.28
C GLN A 263 3.85 -11.33 1.71
N ARG A 264 4.38 -10.11 1.88
CA ARG A 264 3.59 -8.91 2.17
C ARG A 264 3.23 -8.10 0.91
N GLU A 265 3.82 -8.41 -0.23
CA GLU A 265 3.80 -7.60 -1.45
C GLU A 265 2.84 -8.13 -2.51
N SER A 266 1.92 -7.29 -2.97
CA SER A 266 0.98 -7.62 -4.06
C SER A 266 1.55 -7.37 -5.47
N LEU A 267 2.66 -6.62 -5.59
CA LEU A 267 3.30 -6.29 -6.87
C LEU A 267 4.08 -7.47 -7.48
N VAL A 268 4.37 -8.50 -6.69
CA VAL A 268 5.33 -9.54 -7.04
C VAL A 268 4.64 -10.68 -7.76
N GLN A 269 5.10 -10.96 -8.98
CA GLN A 269 4.62 -12.10 -9.77
C GLN A 269 5.54 -13.33 -9.59
N SER A 270 6.87 -13.13 -9.54
CA SER A 270 7.85 -14.22 -9.48
C SER A 270 9.16 -13.78 -8.82
N TRP A 271 9.60 -14.51 -7.77
CA TRP A 271 10.94 -14.30 -7.20
C TRP A 271 12.05 -14.66 -8.19
N ARG A 272 11.82 -15.64 -9.08
CA ARG A 272 12.82 -16.08 -10.06
C ARG A 272 13.14 -14.95 -11.05
N ASP A 273 12.14 -14.21 -11.47
CA ASP A 273 12.30 -13.12 -12.45
C ASP A 273 13.00 -11.94 -11.79
N LEU A 274 12.67 -11.65 -10.52
CA LEU A 274 13.37 -10.66 -9.71
C LEU A 274 14.85 -11.02 -9.50
N LEU A 275 15.19 -12.30 -9.28
CA LEU A 275 16.59 -12.74 -9.15
C LEU A 275 17.43 -12.41 -10.39
N VAL A 276 16.87 -12.58 -11.58
CA VAL A 276 17.56 -12.24 -12.84
C VAL A 276 17.89 -10.74 -12.87
N VAL A 277 16.92 -9.90 -12.52
CA VAL A 277 17.12 -8.45 -12.43
C VAL A 277 18.15 -8.09 -11.36
N TYR A 278 18.03 -8.62 -10.14
CA TYR A 278 18.94 -8.25 -9.07
C TYR A 278 20.39 -8.66 -9.33
N ARG A 279 20.62 -9.81 -9.97
CA ARG A 279 21.96 -10.21 -10.42
C ARG A 279 22.51 -9.29 -11.51
N LYS A 280 21.67 -8.83 -12.44
CA LYS A 280 22.05 -7.81 -13.43
C LYS A 280 22.44 -6.50 -12.74
N LEU A 281 21.62 -6.01 -11.80
CA LEU A 281 21.91 -4.80 -11.03
C LEU A 281 23.18 -4.94 -10.18
N GLU A 282 23.46 -6.14 -9.66
CA GLU A 282 24.70 -6.42 -8.92
C GLU A 282 25.92 -6.35 -9.83
N LEU A 283 25.85 -6.92 -11.04
CA LEU A 283 26.92 -6.82 -12.04
C LEU A 283 27.17 -5.36 -12.48
N GLN A 284 26.13 -4.54 -12.50
CA GLN A 284 26.22 -3.09 -12.76
C GLN A 284 26.75 -2.30 -11.55
N GLY A 285 26.86 -2.93 -10.37
CA GLY A 285 27.32 -2.30 -9.14
C GLY A 285 26.25 -1.43 -8.44
N GLU A 286 25.01 -1.45 -8.92
CA GLU A 286 23.89 -0.69 -8.34
C GLU A 286 23.39 -1.30 -7.03
N VAL A 287 23.50 -2.62 -6.88
CA VAL A 287 23.15 -3.33 -5.64
C VAL A 287 24.29 -4.25 -5.20
N ARG A 288 24.22 -4.71 -3.96
CA ARG A 288 25.13 -5.72 -3.40
C ARG A 288 24.37 -7.01 -3.15
N GLY A 289 24.86 -8.13 -3.68
CA GLY A 289 24.40 -9.46 -3.31
C GLY A 289 25.14 -9.98 -2.06
N GLY A 290 24.43 -10.63 -1.16
CA GLY A 290 25.06 -11.14 0.06
C GLY A 290 24.11 -11.72 1.09
N ARG A 291 24.61 -11.83 2.32
CA ARG A 291 23.83 -12.17 3.52
C ARG A 291 23.83 -10.95 4.42
N PHE A 292 22.72 -10.22 4.44
CA PHE A 292 22.57 -9.01 5.25
C PHE A 292 21.74 -9.28 6.50
N VAL A 293 20.78 -10.21 6.44
CA VAL A 293 19.89 -10.58 7.56
C VAL A 293 20.01 -12.08 7.82
N THR A 294 20.30 -12.44 9.07
CA THR A 294 20.36 -13.83 9.55
C THR A 294 18.98 -14.49 9.63
N GLY A 295 18.92 -15.82 9.63
CA GLY A 295 17.67 -16.58 9.80
C GLY A 295 16.85 -16.80 8.53
N PHE A 296 17.28 -16.25 7.39
CA PHE A 296 16.61 -16.42 6.10
C PHE A 296 17.50 -17.12 5.08
N THR A 297 16.89 -17.98 4.26
CA THR A 297 17.57 -18.74 3.22
C THR A 297 17.55 -18.01 1.88
N GLY A 298 18.38 -18.46 0.92
CA GLY A 298 18.44 -17.85 -0.43
C GLY A 298 19.22 -16.54 -0.53
N GLU A 299 19.38 -16.03 -1.75
CA GLU A 299 20.09 -14.77 -2.03
C GLU A 299 19.35 -13.56 -1.46
N GLN A 300 20.11 -12.57 -1.00
CA GLN A 300 19.60 -11.28 -0.56
C GLN A 300 20.33 -10.18 -1.33
N PHE A 301 19.63 -9.09 -1.62
CA PHE A 301 20.17 -7.96 -2.37
C PHE A 301 19.88 -6.67 -1.62
N ALA A 302 20.86 -5.78 -1.54
CA ALA A 302 20.74 -4.53 -0.81
C ALA A 302 21.24 -3.34 -1.62
N LEU A 303 20.58 -2.20 -1.45
CA LEU A 303 21.13 -0.91 -1.89
C LEU A 303 22.42 -0.59 -1.09
N PRO A 304 23.45 0.00 -1.71
CA PRO A 304 24.68 0.39 -1.00
C PRO A 304 24.40 1.26 0.23
N GLU A 305 23.51 2.24 0.11
CA GLU A 305 23.10 3.12 1.20
C GLU A 305 22.34 2.38 2.33
N ALA A 306 21.62 1.30 2.00
CA ALA A 306 20.96 0.46 3.01
C ALA A 306 21.98 -0.37 3.79
N VAL A 307 23.03 -0.86 3.12
CA VAL A 307 24.16 -1.53 3.77
C VAL A 307 24.87 -0.58 4.74
N ASP A 308 25.13 0.64 4.32
CA ASP A 308 25.81 1.63 5.16
C ASP A 308 24.93 2.04 6.36
N ALA A 309 23.63 2.22 6.15
CA ALA A 309 22.68 2.47 7.24
C ALA A 309 22.62 1.32 8.25
N LEU A 310 22.62 0.06 7.80
CA LEU A 310 22.69 -1.12 8.68
C LEU A 310 24.00 -1.14 9.51
N ARG A 311 25.12 -0.78 8.89
CA ARG A 311 26.42 -0.67 9.59
C ARG A 311 26.40 0.42 10.65
N VAL A 312 25.79 1.58 10.36
CA VAL A 312 25.66 2.69 11.31
C VAL A 312 24.77 2.31 12.49
N LEU A 313 23.63 1.67 12.22
CA LEU A 313 22.70 1.21 13.25
C LEU A 313 23.38 0.23 14.23
N ARG A 314 24.16 -0.70 13.71
CA ARG A 314 24.91 -1.66 14.53
C ARG A 314 25.97 -1.00 15.40
N LYS A 315 26.67 0.01 14.89
CA LYS A 315 27.73 0.72 15.64
C LYS A 315 27.16 1.67 16.70
N SER A 316 26.06 2.36 16.38
CA SER A 316 25.53 3.46 17.18
C SER A 316 24.34 3.04 18.06
N GLY A 317 23.81 1.84 17.85
CA GLY A 317 22.52 1.42 18.40
C GLY A 317 21.34 2.11 17.71
N SER A 318 20.13 1.64 18.00
CA SER A 318 18.92 2.30 17.49
C SER A 318 18.61 3.59 18.26
N PRO A 319 18.31 4.69 17.55
CA PRO A 319 17.83 5.93 18.18
C PRO A 319 16.54 5.76 18.98
N THR A 320 15.81 4.66 18.74
CA THR A 320 14.56 4.32 19.44
C THR A 320 14.72 3.15 20.40
N ALA A 321 15.94 2.88 20.88
CA ALA A 321 16.18 1.81 21.84
C ALA A 321 15.28 1.97 23.08
N GLY A 322 14.55 0.92 23.43
CA GLY A 322 13.59 0.87 24.52
C GLY A 322 12.24 1.56 24.26
N ALA A 323 12.09 2.32 23.16
CA ALA A 323 10.84 2.99 22.82
C ALA A 323 9.85 2.03 22.13
N GLU A 324 8.58 2.13 22.50
CA GLU A 324 7.52 1.39 21.85
C GLU A 324 7.02 2.12 20.60
N VAL A 325 6.98 1.42 19.46
CA VAL A 325 6.44 1.92 18.20
C VAL A 325 5.14 1.18 17.90
N LYS A 326 4.04 1.93 17.89
CA LYS A 326 2.73 1.43 17.46
C LYS A 326 2.65 1.47 15.93
N LEU A 327 2.42 0.31 15.33
CA LEU A 327 2.34 0.10 13.89
C LEU A 327 0.95 -0.43 13.51
N SER A 328 0.35 0.07 12.43
CA SER A 328 -0.87 -0.54 11.88
C SER A 328 -0.56 -1.89 11.25
N ALA A 329 -1.46 -2.86 11.41
CA ALA A 329 -1.35 -4.12 10.70
C ALA A 329 -1.49 -3.95 9.17
N CYS A 330 -2.10 -2.87 8.70
CA CYS A 330 -2.17 -2.53 7.29
C CYS A 330 -0.83 -2.03 6.72
N ASP A 331 0.15 -1.66 7.56
CA ASP A 331 1.45 -1.16 7.12
C ASP A 331 2.28 -2.25 6.37
N PRO A 332 3.13 -1.90 5.39
CA PRO A 332 4.08 -2.84 4.80
C PRO A 332 5.06 -3.45 5.80
N LEU A 333 5.34 -2.75 6.91
CA LEU A 333 6.20 -3.26 7.96
C LEU A 333 5.51 -4.22 8.95
N ASN A 334 4.25 -4.60 8.70
CA ASN A 334 3.64 -5.74 9.38
C ASN A 334 4.31 -7.04 8.89
N LEU A 335 5.45 -7.35 9.49
CA LEU A 335 6.28 -8.53 9.20
C LEU A 335 6.19 -9.59 10.30
N ALA A 336 5.17 -9.51 11.17
CA ALA A 336 4.88 -10.50 12.20
C ALA A 336 4.54 -11.85 11.55
N GLY A 337 5.24 -12.92 11.94
CA GLY A 337 5.08 -14.24 11.34
C GLY A 337 5.56 -14.34 9.88
N ILE A 338 6.38 -13.38 9.44
CA ILE A 338 7.09 -13.39 8.15
C ILE A 338 8.59 -13.30 8.41
N VAL A 339 9.03 -12.14 8.93
CA VAL A 339 10.44 -11.89 9.31
C VAL A 339 10.60 -11.98 10.82
N LEU A 340 9.62 -11.45 11.55
CA LEU A 340 9.60 -11.50 13.00
C LEU A 340 8.93 -12.79 13.49
N PRO A 341 9.41 -13.38 14.59
CA PRO A 341 8.79 -14.56 15.17
C PRO A 341 7.37 -14.26 15.66
N GLY A 342 6.57 -15.31 15.81
CA GLY A 342 5.19 -15.24 16.31
C GLY A 342 4.12 -15.40 15.22
N PRO A 343 2.83 -15.32 15.61
CA PRO A 343 1.72 -15.48 14.68
C PRO A 343 1.59 -14.29 13.73
N ARG A 344 1.04 -14.54 12.54
CA ARG A 344 0.68 -13.46 11.62
C ARG A 344 -0.43 -12.60 12.19
N VAL A 345 -0.29 -11.29 12.01
CA VAL A 345 -1.35 -10.32 12.34
C VAL A 345 -2.07 -9.92 11.05
N PRO A 346 -3.39 -10.17 10.93
CA PRO A 346 -4.14 -9.81 9.72
C PRO A 346 -4.12 -8.30 9.46
N ALA A 347 -3.92 -7.91 8.20
CA ALA A 347 -3.82 -6.53 7.74
C ALA A 347 -5.18 -5.81 7.67
N VAL A 348 -5.84 -5.68 8.82
CA VAL A 348 -7.13 -5.01 9.00
C VAL A 348 -6.91 -3.68 9.76
N PRO A 349 -7.59 -2.58 9.41
CA PRO A 349 -7.33 -1.27 10.02
C PRO A 349 -7.52 -1.18 11.54
N THR A 350 -8.29 -2.09 12.12
CA THR A 350 -8.49 -2.18 13.58
C THR A 350 -7.34 -2.86 14.32
N ASN A 351 -6.44 -3.52 13.58
CA ASN A 351 -5.37 -4.32 14.16
C ASN A 351 -4.07 -3.50 14.20
N PHE A 352 -3.31 -3.67 15.27
CA PHE A 352 -2.04 -2.97 15.47
C PHE A 352 -1.00 -3.88 16.11
N LEU A 353 0.26 -3.58 15.85
CA LEU A 353 1.43 -4.16 16.49
C LEU A 353 2.07 -3.10 17.38
N VAL A 354 2.60 -3.51 18.52
CA VAL A 354 3.53 -2.71 19.32
C VAL A 354 4.89 -3.37 19.20
N LEU A 355 5.84 -2.63 18.67
CA LEU A 355 7.22 -3.06 18.49
C LEU A 355 8.10 -2.40 19.56
N LYS A 356 9.00 -3.17 20.15
CA LYS A 356 10.07 -2.66 21.02
C LYS A 356 11.37 -3.31 20.59
N ASP A 357 12.39 -2.50 20.34
CA ASP A 357 13.71 -2.97 19.89
C ASP A 357 13.62 -3.92 18.68
N GLY A 358 12.72 -3.63 17.74
CA GLY A 358 12.52 -4.44 16.52
C GLY A 358 11.78 -5.76 16.72
N SER A 359 11.34 -6.07 17.94
CA SER A 359 10.55 -7.27 18.25
C SER A 359 9.08 -6.93 18.52
N VAL A 360 8.16 -7.83 18.17
CA VAL A 360 6.74 -7.68 18.50
C VAL A 360 6.54 -7.99 19.97
N VAL A 361 6.16 -6.98 20.76
CA VAL A 361 5.84 -7.15 22.19
C VAL A 361 4.34 -7.30 22.45
N ARG A 362 3.51 -6.77 21.55
CA ARG A 362 2.04 -6.89 21.64
C ARG A 362 1.41 -6.85 20.25
N SER A 363 0.36 -7.63 20.05
CA SER A 363 -0.57 -7.48 18.94
C SER A 363 -1.97 -7.21 19.46
N VAL A 364 -2.71 -6.36 18.77
CA VAL A 364 -4.11 -6.04 19.06
C VAL A 364 -4.91 -6.44 17.84
N ILE A 365 -5.86 -7.37 17.99
CA ILE A 365 -6.73 -7.85 16.92
C ILE A 365 -8.19 -7.53 17.29
N GLY A 366 -8.92 -6.89 16.37
CA GLY A 366 -10.31 -6.49 16.57
C GLY A 366 -11.20 -7.68 16.94
N ARG A 367 -11.94 -7.54 18.06
CA ARG A 367 -12.69 -8.54 18.88
C ARG A 367 -11.96 -9.17 20.09
N GLN A 368 -10.71 -8.83 20.39
CA GLN A 368 -10.07 -9.18 21.68
C GLN A 368 -9.72 -7.95 22.55
N ALA A 369 -10.42 -6.83 22.35
CA ALA A 369 -10.30 -5.67 23.24
C ALA A 369 -11.14 -5.79 24.53
N GLU A 370 -11.94 -6.86 24.68
CA GLU A 370 -12.50 -7.28 25.97
C GLU A 370 -11.72 -8.50 26.47
N GLY A 371 -10.73 -8.24 27.32
CA GLY A 371 -10.18 -9.22 28.26
C GLY A 371 -9.38 -10.40 27.69
N ALA A 372 -8.16 -10.16 27.19
CA ALA A 372 -7.08 -11.14 27.31
C ALA A 372 -5.71 -10.45 27.17
N VAL A 373 -5.12 -10.10 28.31
CA VAL A 373 -3.67 -9.86 28.39
C VAL A 373 -3.02 -11.23 28.20
N ILE A 374 -2.52 -11.53 26.98
CA ILE A 374 -1.59 -12.64 26.81
C ILE A 374 -0.21 -12.12 27.23
N SER A 375 0.02 -12.11 28.54
CA SER A 375 1.35 -12.13 29.12
C SER A 375 1.83 -13.58 29.11
N GLN A 376 2.66 -13.96 28.13
CA GLN A 376 3.45 -15.18 28.22
C GLN A 376 4.88 -14.82 28.61
N GLU A 377 5.11 -14.73 29.91
CA GLU A 377 6.44 -14.95 30.49
C GLU A 377 6.59 -16.46 30.71
N ARG A 378 7.46 -17.12 29.96
CA ARG A 378 8.01 -18.43 30.35
C ARG A 378 9.34 -18.17 31.05
N ILE A 379 9.29 -18.01 32.37
CA ILE A 379 10.47 -18.18 33.22
C ILE A 379 10.43 -19.63 33.73
N GLY A 380 11.50 -20.36 33.43
CA GLY A 380 11.69 -21.73 33.86
C GLY A 380 11.80 -21.83 35.38
N GLY A 381 11.23 -22.90 35.93
CA GLY A 381 11.35 -23.25 37.33
C GLY A 381 11.00 -24.72 37.51
N GLN A 382 12.04 -25.54 37.67
CA GLN A 382 11.93 -26.91 38.15
C GLN A 382 11.19 -26.93 39.50
N ALA A 383 10.21 -27.81 39.65
CA ALA A 383 9.74 -28.20 40.97
C ALA A 383 9.53 -29.71 41.02
N VAL A 384 10.48 -30.31 41.72
CA VAL A 384 10.56 -31.69 42.19
C VAL A 384 9.24 -32.16 42.81
N GLN A 385 8.76 -33.30 42.32
CA GLN A 385 7.68 -34.06 42.94
C GLN A 385 8.20 -34.70 44.24
N ARG A 386 7.70 -34.26 45.40
CA ARG A 386 7.77 -35.00 46.67
C ARG A 386 6.35 -35.23 47.19
N LEU A 387 5.97 -36.51 47.21
CA LEU A 387 5.19 -37.26 48.20
C LEU A 387 4.20 -36.48 49.08
N HIS A 388 2.92 -36.87 49.00
CA HIS A 388 2.32 -37.76 50.00
C HIS A 388 1.16 -38.56 49.41
#